data_AF-A0A915DDS5-F1
#
_entry.id   AF-A0A915DDS5-F1
#
_cell.length_a   1.000
_cell.length_b   1.000
_cell.length_c   1.000
_cell.angle_alpha   90.00
_cell.angle_beta   90.00
_cell.angle_gamma   90.00
#
_symmetry.space_group_name_H-M   'P 1'
#
loop_
_entity.id
_entity.type
_entity.pdbx_description
1 polymer ?
#
loop_
_entity_poly.entity_id
_entity_poly.type
_entity_poly.pdbx_seq_one_letter_code
_entity_poly.pdbx_strand_id
1 'polypeptide(L)'
;MRQLLVDWILQLKRTFSLTSETISLAVFVLDRALIQMAKSLTKQNLQLVGTASLLIACKYEEIIVPRIADFAYMTKGTFTPNQILQMEQSMRSHFLIHTSRILI
;
A
#
# COMPACT_ATOMS: atom_id res chain seq x y z
N MET A 1 -10.50 -10.10 8.03
CA MET A 1 -10.17 -8.71 7.61
C MET A 1 -8.84 -8.65 6.85
N ARG A 2 -7.72 -9.14 7.42
CA ARG A 2 -6.41 -9.23 6.74
C ARG A 2 -6.46 -10.01 5.43
N GLN A 3 -7.03 -11.22 5.43
CA GLN A 3 -7.14 -12.07 4.22
C GLN A 3 -7.77 -11.33 3.05
N LEU A 4 -8.92 -10.68 3.26
CA LEU A 4 -9.62 -9.92 2.22
C LEU A 4 -8.77 -8.77 1.63
N LEU A 5 -7.95 -8.11 2.45
CA LEU A 5 -7.01 -7.09 1.96
C LEU A 5 -5.85 -7.69 1.17
N VAL A 6 -5.31 -8.83 1.64
CA VAL A 6 -4.23 -9.54 0.93
C VAL A 6 -4.73 -10.08 -0.40
N ASP A 7 -5.94 -10.65 -0.44
CA ASP A 7 -6.59 -11.13 -1.66
C ASP A 7 -6.80 -9.98 -2.66
N TRP A 8 -7.19 -8.80 -2.16
CA TRP A 8 -7.32 -7.61 -2.99
C TRP A 8 -5.97 -7.14 -3.53
N ILE A 9 -4.91 -7.12 -2.72
CA ILE A 9 -3.54 -6.81 -3.17
C ILE A 9 -3.06 -7.81 -4.24
N LEU A 10 -3.36 -9.10 -4.07
CA LEU A 10 -3.04 -10.14 -5.05
C LEU A 10 -3.82 -9.97 -6.37
N GLN A 11 -5.04 -9.42 -6.32
CA GLN A 11 -5.76 -9.03 -7.52
C GLN A 11 -5.04 -7.88 -8.25
N LEU A 12 -4.58 -6.87 -7.51
CA LEU A 12 -3.82 -5.74 -8.08
C LEU A 12 -2.47 -6.13 -8.66
N LYS A 13 -1.82 -7.16 -8.12
CA LYS A 13 -0.61 -7.75 -8.73
C LYS A 13 -0.82 -8.06 -10.20
N ARG A 14 -1.94 -8.70 -10.53
CA ARG A 14 -2.27 -9.10 -11.91
C ARG A 14 -2.65 -7.91 -12.77
N THR A 15 -3.38 -6.96 -12.21
CA THR A 15 -3.83 -5.75 -12.93
C THR A 15 -2.67 -4.83 -13.30
N PHE A 16 -1.71 -4.64 -12.39
CA PHE A 16 -0.56 -3.76 -12.60
C PHE A 16 0.71 -4.51 -13.02
N SER A 17 0.63 -5.84 -13.24
CA SER A 17 1.76 -6.70 -13.59
C SER A 17 2.94 -6.58 -12.61
N LEU A 18 2.67 -6.51 -11.31
CA LEU A 18 3.67 -6.30 -10.25
C LEU A 18 4.50 -7.54 -9.95
N THR A 19 5.74 -7.32 -9.54
CA THR A 19 6.66 -8.37 -9.10
C THR A 19 6.21 -9.06 -7.81
N SER A 20 6.80 -10.21 -7.48
CA SER A 20 6.44 -10.97 -6.27
C SER A 20 7.04 -10.37 -5.00
N GLU A 21 8.17 -9.68 -5.18
CA GLU A 21 8.90 -8.86 -4.24
C GLU A 21 8.02 -7.70 -3.78
N THR A 22 7.42 -6.96 -4.72
CA THR A 22 6.46 -5.88 -4.43
C THR A 22 5.30 -6.35 -3.56
N ILE A 23 4.73 -7.53 -3.84
CA ILE A 23 3.60 -8.04 -3.05
C ILE A 23 4.03 -8.47 -1.66
N SER A 24 5.19 -9.12 -1.55
CA SER A 24 5.75 -9.51 -0.25
C SER A 24 6.00 -8.29 0.62
N LEU A 25 6.59 -7.23 0.03
CA LEU A 25 6.79 -5.95 0.71
C LEU A 25 5.47 -5.26 1.05
N ALA A 26 4.49 -5.26 0.15
CA ALA A 26 3.18 -4.66 0.39
C ALA A 26 2.46 -5.33 1.57
N VAL A 27 2.51 -6.66 1.67
CA VAL A 27 1.92 -7.42 2.79
C VAL A 27 2.67 -7.14 4.09
N PHE A 28 4.01 -7.07 4.05
CA PHE A 28 4.81 -6.71 5.21
C PHE A 28 4.46 -5.30 5.74
N VAL A 29 4.35 -4.31 4.85
CA VAL A 29 3.94 -2.94 5.19
C VAL A 29 2.50 -2.92 5.68
N LEU A 30 1.59 -3.68 5.07
CA LEU A 30 0.20 -3.77 5.52
C LEU A 30 0.13 -4.29 6.96
N ASP A 31 0.78 -5.41 7.26
CA ASP A 31 0.70 -6.06 8.57
C ASP A 31 1.21 -5.15 9.69
N ARG A 32 2.32 -4.47 9.43
CA ARG A 32 2.91 -3.53 10.38
C ARG A 32 2.02 -2.30 10.60
N ALA A 33 1.37 -1.80 9.54
CA ALA A 33 0.42 -0.70 9.66
C ALA A 33 -0.84 -1.11 10.44
N LEU A 34 -1.36 -2.32 10.22
CA LEU A 34 -2.51 -2.86 10.96
C LEU A 34 -2.23 -2.95 12.47
N ILE A 35 -1.01 -3.30 12.86
CA ILE A 35 -0.61 -3.35 14.28
C ILE A 35 -0.51 -1.93 14.87
N GLN A 36 0.17 -1.02 14.17
CA GLN A 36 0.44 0.33 14.68
C GLN A 36 -0.83 1.20 14.73
N MET A 37 -1.72 1.07 13.74
CA MET A 37 -2.92 1.88 13.59
C MET A 37 -4.18 1.18 14.11
N ALA A 38 -4.05 0.05 14.81
CA ALA A 38 -5.18 -0.78 15.27
C ALA A 38 -6.29 0.02 15.99
N LYS A 39 -5.92 1.06 16.75
CA LYS A 39 -6.87 1.89 17.52
C LYS A 39 -7.62 2.94 16.69
N SER A 40 -7.09 3.34 15.53
CA SER A 40 -7.65 4.40 14.68
C SER A 40 -8.28 3.86 13.38
N LEU A 41 -8.17 2.56 13.11
CA LEU A 41 -8.68 1.94 11.90
C LEU A 41 -10.17 1.67 11.96
N THR A 42 -10.92 2.32 11.06
CA THR A 42 -12.29 1.93 10.72
C THR A 42 -12.28 0.93 9.56
N LYS A 43 -13.39 0.22 9.36
CA LYS A 43 -13.56 -0.72 8.24
C LYS A 43 -13.37 -0.04 6.88
N GLN A 44 -13.74 1.23 6.75
CA GLN A 44 -13.55 2.03 5.54
C GLN A 44 -12.06 2.35 5.33
N ASN A 45 -11.30 2.65 6.38
CA ASN A 45 -9.87 2.99 6.27
C ASN A 45 -8.98 1.79 5.95
N LEU A 46 -9.45 0.56 6.15
CA LEU A 46 -8.67 -0.66 5.86
C LEU A 46 -8.27 -0.78 4.38
N GLN A 47 -9.18 -0.47 3.45
CA GLN A 47 -8.86 -0.49 2.02
C GLN A 47 -7.89 0.64 1.66
N LEU A 48 -8.02 1.81 2.29
CA LEU A 48 -7.09 2.92 2.12
C LEU A 48 -5.67 2.55 2.59
N VAL A 49 -5.54 1.88 3.74
CA VAL A 49 -4.25 1.36 4.24
C VAL A 49 -3.68 0.32 3.28
N GLY A 50 -4.49 -0.62 2.77
CA GLY A 50 -4.04 -1.60 1.78
C GLY A 50 -3.59 -0.96 0.45
N THR A 51 -4.26 0.11 0.04
CA THR A 51 -3.90 0.87 -1.17
C THR A 51 -2.57 1.59 -0.97
N ALA A 52 -2.42 2.27 0.18
CA ALA A 52 -1.20 2.99 0.53
C ALA A 52 -0.02 2.03 0.76
N SER A 53 -0.22 0.87 1.38
CA SER A 53 0.84 -0.12 1.56
C SER A 53 1.37 -0.66 0.23
N LEU A 54 0.47 -0.88 -0.74
CA LEU A 54 0.88 -1.31 -2.08
C LEU A 54 1.59 -0.18 -2.83
N LEU A 55 1.10 1.06 -2.74
CA LEU A 55 1.77 2.22 -3.34
C LEU A 55 3.19 2.40 -2.79
N ILE A 56 3.38 2.26 -1.47
CA ILE A 56 4.70 2.26 -0.83
C ILE A 56 5.56 1.16 -1.45
N ALA A 57 5.09 -0.08 -1.48
CA ALA A 57 5.88 -1.20 -2.01
C ALA A 57 6.26 -1.01 -3.48
N CYS A 58 5.35 -0.51 -4.32
CA CYS A 58 5.64 -0.23 -5.72
C CYS A 58 6.75 0.82 -5.86
N LYS A 59 6.75 1.88 -5.02
CA LYS A 59 7.81 2.89 -5.02
C LYS A 59 9.19 2.36 -4.61
N TYR A 60 9.26 1.21 -3.93
CA TYR A 60 10.51 0.61 -3.48
C TYR A 60 11.03 -0.49 -4.42
N GLU A 61 10.15 -1.30 -5.00
CA GLU A 61 10.55 -2.51 -5.74
C GLU A 61 10.32 -2.39 -7.26
N GLU A 62 9.43 -1.50 -7.73
CA GLU A 62 9.12 -1.38 -9.16
C GLU A 62 9.94 -0.27 -9.83
N ILE A 63 10.45 -0.58 -11.04
CA ILE A 63 11.10 0.41 -11.90
C ILE A 63 10.07 1.42 -12.43
N ILE A 64 8.88 0.93 -12.81
CA ILE A 64 7.78 1.75 -13.32
C ILE A 64 6.62 1.66 -12.33
N VAL A 65 6.48 2.71 -11.53
CA VAL A 65 5.44 2.79 -10.51
C VAL A 65 4.11 3.21 -11.17
N PRO A 66 2.99 2.49 -10.93
CA PRO A 66 1.68 2.93 -11.39
C PRO A 66 1.30 4.30 -10.80
N ARG A 67 0.53 5.11 -11.53
CA ARG A 67 0.18 6.45 -11.06
C ARG A 67 -0.84 6.33 -9.95
N ILE A 68 -0.83 7.29 -9.04
CA ILE A 68 -1.79 7.31 -7.93
C ILE A 68 -3.25 7.39 -8.39
N ALA A 69 -3.50 7.97 -9.56
CA ALA A 69 -4.82 7.98 -10.20
C ALA A 69 -5.30 6.57 -10.55
N ASP A 70 -4.39 5.68 -10.94
CA ASP A 70 -4.70 4.29 -11.28
C ASP A 70 -5.10 3.53 -10.00
N PHE A 71 -4.45 3.80 -8.86
CA PHE A 71 -4.87 3.27 -7.55
C PHE A 71 -6.25 3.79 -7.12
N ALA A 72 -6.51 5.09 -7.27
CA ALA A 72 -7.82 5.67 -6.96
C ALA A 72 -8.93 5.03 -7.82
N TYR A 73 -8.66 4.78 -9.11
CA TYR A 73 -9.55 4.08 -10.01
C TYR A 73 -9.85 2.64 -9.53
N MET A 74 -8.84 1.90 -9.07
CA MET A 74 -9.03 0.54 -8.55
C MET A 74 -9.85 0.48 -7.27
N THR A 75 -9.87 1.55 -6.48
CA THR A 75 -10.78 1.69 -5.34
C THR A 75 -12.19 2.14 -5.74
N LYS A 76 -12.51 2.16 -7.04
CA LYS A 76 -13.77 2.65 -7.63
C LYS A 76 -14.09 4.10 -7.21
N GLY A 77 -13.06 4.92 -7.01
CA GLY A 77 -13.22 6.31 -6.56
C GLY A 77 -13.63 6.46 -5.10
N THR A 78 -13.60 5.39 -4.29
CA THR A 78 -13.86 5.47 -2.84
C THR A 78 -12.87 6.41 -2.15
N PHE A 79 -11.63 6.46 -2.65
CA PHE A 79 -10.59 7.35 -2.15
C PHE A 79 -10.06 8.25 -3.24
N THR A 80 -9.85 9.52 -2.87
CA THR A 80 -9.17 10.49 -3.72
C THR A 80 -7.66 10.25 -3.71
N PRO A 81 -6.93 10.65 -4.77
CA PRO A 81 -5.47 10.59 -4.79
C PRO A 81 -4.82 11.25 -3.56
N ASN A 82 -5.37 12.38 -3.10
CA ASN A 82 -4.87 13.08 -1.91
C ASN A 82 -5.03 12.25 -0.64
N GLN A 83 -6.14 11.55 -0.46
CA GLN A 83 -6.33 10.67 0.71
C GLN A 83 -5.32 9.51 0.70
N ILE A 84 -5.02 8.96 -0.48
CA ILE A 84 -4.01 7.91 -0.65
C ILE A 84 -2.62 8.46 -0.29
N LEU A 85 -2.26 9.67 -0.74
CA LEU A 85 -0.99 10.31 -0.38
C LEU A 85 -0.88 10.61 1.12
N GLN A 86 -1.95 11.12 1.73
CA GLN A 86 -1.96 11.40 3.16
C GLN A 86 -1.78 10.12 3.98
N MET A 87 -2.45 9.04 3.58
CA MET A 87 -2.26 7.73 4.20
C MET A 87 -0.84 7.21 4.01
N GLU A 88 -0.29 7.32 2.80
CA GLU A 88 1.11 6.96 2.52
C GLU A 88 2.07 7.71 3.46
N GLN A 89 1.91 9.02 3.59
CA GLN A 89 2.75 9.85 4.45
C GLN A 89 2.62 9.47 5.92
N SER A 90 1.40 9.26 6.41
CA SER A 90 1.14 8.82 7.78
C SER A 90 1.77 7.45 8.08
N MET A 91 1.61 6.49 7.17
CA MET A 91 2.25 5.18 7.28
C MET A 91 3.77 5.32 7.26
N ARG A 92 4.33 6.07 6.30
CA ARG A 92 5.77 6.25 6.16
C ARG A 92 6.42 6.92 7.38
N SER A 93 5.75 7.88 8.03
CA SER A 93 6.27 8.51 9.25
C SER A 93 6.37 7.56 10.44
N HIS A 94 5.55 6.52 10.48
CA HIS A 94 5.55 5.53 11.57
C HIS A 94 6.45 4.31 11.29
N PHE A 95 6.83 4.11 10.03
CA PHE A 95 7.83 3.12 9.68
C PHE A 95 9.21 3.76 9.68
N LEU A 96 10.06 3.33 10.61
CA LEU A 96 11.51 3.52 10.51
C LEU A 96 12.06 2.67 9.36
N ILE A 97 11.62 2.90 8.12
CA ILE A 97 12.37 2.49 6.94
C ILE A 97 13.52 3.48 6.83
N HIS A 98 14.49 3.37 7.74
CA HIS A 98 15.81 3.91 7.47
C HIS A 98 16.23 3.29 6.14
N THR A 99 16.46 4.16 5.19
CA THR A 99 16.83 3.91 3.80
C THR A 99 18.07 3.01 3.74
N SER A 100 17.88 1.70 3.79
CA SER A 100 18.93 0.70 3.62
C SER A 100 18.54 -0.27 2.52
N ARG A 101 18.11 0.26 1.36
CA ARG A 101 18.03 -0.52 0.12
C ARG A 101 17.94 0.34 -1.15
N ILE A 102 18.75 1.41 -1.19
CA ILE A 102 19.14 2.05 -2.45
C ILE A 102 20.66 2.20 -2.41
N LEU A 103 21.34 1.12 -2.77
CA LEU A 103 22.70 1.08 -3.31
C LEU A 103 22.83 -0.33 -3.90
N ILE A 104 22.36 -0.50 -5.14
CA ILE A 104 23.05 -1.06 -6.32
C ILE A 104 22.26 -0.54 -7.52
#